data_AF-A0A6C0C743-F1
#
_entry.id   AF-A0A6C0C743-F1
#
_cell.length_a   1.000
_cell.length_b   1.000
_cell.length_c   1.000
_cell.angle_alpha   90.00
_cell.angle_beta   90.00
_cell.angle_gamma   90.00
#
_symmetry.space_group_name_H-M   'P 1'
#
loop_
_entity.id
_entity.type
_entity.pdbx_description
1 polymer ?
#
loop_
_entity_poly.entity_id
_entity_poly.type
_entity_poly.pdbx_seq_one_letter_code
_entity_poly.pdbx_strand_id
1 'polypeptide(L)'
;MSNNNVNSNNNNNNNNNNSNGYASNNNFQGCPALMSDGRFLTSYKPNCEMNREYESVLSDKPLSSWQYKYHLTNNTDKVFNTINNNYKNLYGCSGYGYEVPLPSVKQDCSLDNCAINRTGNNNGIGIY
;
A
#
# COMPACT_ATOMS: atom_id res chain seq x y z
N MET A 1 -25.04 -47.10 -27.21
CA MET A 1 -24.74 -45.79 -26.60
C MET A 1 -23.31 -45.84 -26.08
N SER A 2 -22.54 -44.80 -26.42
CA SER A 2 -21.10 -44.56 -26.31
C SER A 2 -20.22 -45.38 -25.37
N ASN A 3 -19.11 -45.86 -25.94
CA ASN A 3 -17.80 -46.00 -25.29
C ASN A 3 -17.37 -44.67 -24.65
N ASN A 4 -16.71 -44.73 -23.48
CA ASN A 4 -15.38 -44.15 -23.36
C ASN A 4 -14.60 -44.70 -22.16
N ASN A 5 -13.41 -45.17 -22.52
CA ASN A 5 -12.37 -45.79 -21.73
C ASN A 5 -11.31 -44.70 -21.45
N VAL A 6 -10.95 -44.39 -20.21
CA VAL A 6 -9.73 -43.62 -19.88
C VAL A 6 -9.22 -44.13 -18.53
N ASN A 7 -8.40 -45.18 -18.57
CA ASN A 7 -6.93 -45.13 -18.59
C ASN A 7 -6.32 -44.66 -17.25
N SER A 8 -5.94 -45.67 -16.45
CA SER A 8 -5.05 -45.55 -15.31
C SER A 8 -3.63 -45.31 -15.83
N ASN A 9 -3.05 -44.15 -15.56
CA ASN A 9 -1.61 -43.93 -15.67
C ASN A 9 -1.10 -43.26 -14.39
N ASN A 10 -0.33 -44.05 -13.63
CA ASN A 10 0.69 -43.56 -12.71
C ASN A 10 1.51 -42.45 -13.37
N ASN A 11 1.82 -41.40 -12.62
CA ASN A 11 3.21 -40.99 -12.44
C ASN A 11 3.31 -40.02 -11.27
N ASN A 12 4.10 -40.44 -10.28
CA ASN A 12 4.71 -39.59 -9.28
C ASN A 12 5.23 -38.31 -9.93
N ASN A 13 4.96 -37.15 -9.31
CA ASN A 13 5.97 -36.11 -9.28
C ASN A 13 5.80 -35.23 -8.04
N ASN A 14 6.89 -35.23 -7.27
CA ASN A 14 7.15 -34.41 -6.10
C ASN A 14 6.80 -32.95 -6.35
N ASN A 15 5.81 -32.41 -5.65
CA ASN A 15 5.72 -30.97 -5.45
C ASN A 15 6.57 -30.62 -4.23
N ASN A 16 7.88 -30.56 -4.48
CA ASN A 16 8.81 -29.77 -3.69
C ASN A 16 8.33 -28.32 -3.70
N ASN A 17 7.45 -27.96 -2.77
CA ASN A 17 7.12 -26.56 -2.51
C ASN A 17 8.22 -25.93 -1.66
N ASN A 18 9.44 -25.90 -2.21
CA ASN A 18 10.41 -24.90 -1.83
C ASN A 18 10.08 -23.63 -2.63
N SER A 19 9.19 -22.81 -2.08
CA SER A 19 8.99 -21.45 -2.55
C SER A 19 8.91 -20.54 -1.33
N ASN A 20 10.08 -20.03 -0.92
CA ASN A 20 10.20 -18.74 -0.24
C ASN A 20 9.76 -17.63 -1.22
N GLY A 21 8.51 -17.69 -1.69
CA GLY A 21 7.99 -16.91 -2.80
C GLY A 21 6.71 -16.25 -2.37
N TYR A 22 6.78 -14.92 -2.21
CA TYR A 22 5.62 -14.05 -2.11
C TYR A 22 4.58 -14.47 -3.14
N ALA A 23 3.46 -14.97 -2.66
CA ALA A 23 2.42 -15.44 -3.54
C ALA A 23 1.61 -14.26 -4.10
N SER A 24 1.06 -14.44 -5.30
CA SER A 24 0.40 -13.38 -6.08
C SER A 24 -0.67 -12.66 -5.24
N ASN A 25 -0.53 -11.33 -5.16
CA ASN A 25 -1.37 -10.38 -4.42
C ASN A 25 -2.87 -10.38 -4.80
N ASN A 26 -3.25 -11.12 -5.85
CA ASN A 26 -4.61 -11.21 -6.36
C ASN A 26 -5.25 -12.59 -6.18
N ASN A 27 -4.55 -13.56 -5.57
CA ASN A 27 -4.98 -14.98 -5.58
C ASN A 27 -5.34 -15.56 -4.20
N PHE A 28 -5.37 -14.74 -3.14
CA PHE A 28 -5.77 -15.17 -1.80
C PHE A 28 -7.17 -14.67 -1.44
N GLN A 29 -8.05 -15.61 -1.08
CA GLN A 29 -9.32 -15.28 -0.43
C GLN A 29 -9.03 -14.55 0.89
N GLY A 30 -9.39 -13.27 0.97
CA GLY A 30 -9.30 -12.46 2.20
C GLY A 30 -8.29 -11.31 2.19
N CYS A 31 -7.58 -11.07 1.07
CA CYS A 31 -6.66 -9.94 0.94
C CYS A 31 -7.06 -9.03 -0.24
N PRO A 32 -6.98 -7.69 -0.06
CA PRO A 32 -7.32 -6.77 -1.13
C PRO A 32 -6.23 -6.80 -2.21
N ALA A 33 -6.63 -6.53 -3.45
CA ALA A 33 -5.67 -6.35 -4.55
C ALA A 33 -4.75 -5.16 -4.23
N LEU A 34 -3.45 -5.34 -4.46
CA LEU A 34 -2.44 -4.31 -4.22
C LEU A 34 -2.01 -3.65 -5.54
N MET A 35 -1.77 -2.35 -5.48
CA MET A 35 -1.13 -1.56 -6.53
C MET A 35 0.36 -1.93 -6.66
N SER A 36 1.03 -1.44 -7.71
CA SER A 36 2.46 -1.72 -7.96
C SER A 36 3.40 -1.22 -6.84
N ASP A 37 2.99 -0.19 -6.11
CA ASP A 37 3.69 0.36 -4.95
C ASP A 37 3.36 -0.36 -3.63
N GLY A 38 2.48 -1.37 -3.65
CA GLY A 38 2.10 -2.16 -2.48
C GLY A 38 0.96 -1.59 -1.65
N ARG A 39 0.29 -0.51 -2.10
CA ARG A 39 -0.92 0.02 -1.44
C ARG A 39 -2.16 -0.73 -1.89
N PHE A 40 -3.17 -0.87 -1.02
CA PHE A 40 -4.51 -1.32 -1.41
C PHE A 40 -5.49 -0.16 -1.66
N LEU A 41 -5.20 1.04 -1.14
CA LEU A 41 -5.99 2.26 -1.32
C LEU A 41 -5.07 3.44 -1.66
N THR A 42 -5.57 4.36 -2.48
CA THR A 42 -4.89 5.63 -2.77
C THR A 42 -5.00 6.57 -1.57
N SER A 43 -3.87 7.12 -1.14
CA SER A 43 -3.85 8.19 -0.14
C SER A 43 -4.34 9.50 -0.75
N TYR A 44 -5.26 10.18 -0.06
CA TYR A 44 -5.75 11.51 -0.43
C TYR A 44 -5.03 12.64 0.33
N LYS A 45 -3.83 12.39 0.86
CA LYS A 45 -3.04 13.41 1.55
C LYS A 45 -2.66 14.55 0.60
N PRO A 46 -2.68 15.81 1.05
CA PRO A 46 -2.24 16.94 0.24
C PRO A 46 -0.74 16.87 -0.03
N ASN A 47 -0.30 17.47 -1.14
CA ASN A 47 1.10 17.48 -1.56
C ASN A 47 2.05 18.05 -0.50
N CYS A 48 1.60 19.00 0.33
CA CYS A 48 2.43 19.57 1.39
C CYS A 48 2.79 18.56 2.48
N GLU A 49 1.84 17.70 2.88
CA GLU A 49 2.07 16.65 3.87
C GLU A 49 2.96 15.55 3.28
N MET A 50 2.66 15.11 2.06
CA MET A 50 3.47 14.10 1.38
C MET A 50 4.92 14.56 1.18
N ASN A 51 5.14 15.81 0.77
CA ASN A 51 6.50 16.32 0.57
C ASN A 51 7.29 16.38 1.89
N ARG A 52 6.63 16.70 3.00
CA ARG A 52 7.26 16.70 4.32
C ARG A 52 7.65 15.28 4.77
N GLU A 53 6.84 14.28 4.44
CA GLU A 53 7.17 12.87 4.69
C GLU A 53 8.37 12.41 3.86
N TYR A 54 8.48 12.84 2.60
CA TYR A 54 9.64 12.48 1.76
C TYR A 54 10.91 13.20 2.19
N GLU A 55 10.78 14.45 2.60
CA GLU A 55 11.87 15.25 3.13
C GLU A 55 12.49 14.59 4.37
N SER A 56 11.67 14.07 5.30
CA SER A 56 12.17 13.38 6.50
C SER A 56 12.91 12.07 6.22
N VAL A 57 12.64 11.41 5.09
CA VAL A 57 13.37 10.21 4.64
C VAL A 57 14.72 10.58 4.00
N LEU A 58 14.81 11.77 3.41
CA LEU A 58 15.99 12.24 2.68
C LEU A 58 17.01 12.93 3.58
N SER A 59 16.55 13.71 4.56
CA SER A 59 17.41 14.56 5.39
C SER A 59 16.74 14.87 6.74
N ASP A 60 17.53 14.93 7.81
CA ASP A 60 17.06 15.35 9.15
C ASP A 60 16.79 16.86 9.25
N LYS A 61 17.24 17.64 8.25
CA LYS A 61 17.10 19.10 8.19
C LYS A 61 16.18 19.51 7.06
N PRO A 62 15.41 20.61 7.24
CA PRO A 62 14.58 21.14 6.17
C PRO A 62 15.44 21.55 4.97
N LEU A 63 15.07 21.05 3.80
CA LEU A 63 15.70 21.28 2.52
C LEU A 63 15.04 22.47 1.84
N SER A 64 15.85 23.27 1.15
CA SER A 64 15.30 24.24 0.21
C SER A 64 14.66 23.54 -0.99
N SER A 65 13.81 24.24 -1.75
CA SER A 65 13.15 23.67 -2.93
C SER A 65 14.11 23.10 -3.98
N TRP A 66 15.28 23.73 -4.17
CA TRP A 66 16.29 23.22 -5.12
C TRP A 66 16.96 21.95 -4.58
N GLN A 67 17.31 21.92 -3.29
CA GLN A 67 17.93 20.77 -2.65
C GLN A 67 16.98 19.59 -2.65
N TYR A 68 15.72 19.82 -2.29
CA TYR A 68 14.68 18.81 -2.31
C TYR A 68 14.53 18.18 -3.70
N LYS A 69 14.43 19.01 -4.76
CA LYS A 69 14.38 18.52 -6.14
C LYS A 69 15.61 17.69 -6.49
N TYR A 70 16.80 18.18 -6.18
CA TYR A 70 18.06 17.48 -6.46
C TYR A 70 18.15 16.13 -5.71
N HIS A 71 17.79 16.11 -4.44
CA HIS A 71 17.79 14.90 -3.62
C HIS A 71 16.75 13.90 -4.09
N LEU A 72 15.55 14.34 -4.45
CA LEU A 72 14.54 13.48 -5.05
C LEU A 72 15.07 12.84 -6.32
N THR A 73 15.59 13.61 -7.28
CA THR A 73 16.09 13.07 -8.55
C THR A 73 17.21 12.03 -8.36
N ASN A 74 18.15 12.28 -7.43
CA ASN A 74 19.31 11.40 -7.26
C ASN A 74 19.09 10.23 -6.28
N ASN A 75 18.10 10.33 -5.39
CA ASN A 75 17.81 9.32 -4.36
C ASN A 75 16.38 8.77 -4.47
N THR A 76 15.79 8.85 -5.67
CA THR A 76 14.41 8.42 -5.95
C THR A 76 14.18 6.99 -5.45
N ASP A 77 15.12 6.09 -5.73
CA ASP A 77 15.00 4.68 -5.37
C ASP A 77 14.97 4.46 -3.84
N LYS A 78 15.73 5.26 -3.08
CA LYS A 78 15.74 5.16 -1.61
C LYS A 78 14.37 5.54 -1.03
N VAL A 79 13.78 6.61 -1.56
CA VAL A 79 12.47 7.11 -1.14
C VAL A 79 11.41 6.06 -1.47
N PHE A 80 11.35 5.58 -2.71
CA PHE A 80 10.37 4.57 -3.12
C PHE A 80 10.55 3.24 -2.38
N ASN A 81 11.78 2.76 -2.17
CA ASN A 81 12.00 1.51 -1.43
C ASN A 81 11.53 1.64 0.02
N THR A 82 11.80 2.77 0.67
CA THR A 82 11.34 3.02 2.06
C THR A 82 9.81 3.05 2.12
N ILE A 83 9.18 3.78 1.21
CA ILE A 83 7.73 3.91 1.12
C ILE A 83 7.06 2.56 0.83
N ASN A 84 7.53 1.83 -0.20
CA ASN A 84 6.97 0.55 -0.59
C ASN A 84 7.14 -0.50 0.52
N ASN A 85 8.26 -0.48 1.24
CA ASN A 85 8.44 -1.35 2.40
C ASN A 85 7.47 -1.00 3.54
N ASN A 86 7.25 0.29 3.80
CA ASN A 86 6.22 0.72 4.76
C ASN A 86 4.82 0.26 4.34
N TYR A 87 4.45 0.39 3.07
CA TYR A 87 3.18 -0.11 2.56
C TYR A 87 3.06 -1.63 2.63
N LYS A 88 4.11 -2.37 2.30
CA LYS A 88 4.13 -3.83 2.49
C LYS A 88 3.97 -4.24 3.95
N ASN A 89 4.47 -3.45 4.90
CA ASN A 89 4.31 -3.75 6.32
C ASN A 89 2.90 -3.40 6.82
N LEU A 90 2.32 -2.29 6.34
CA LEU A 90 0.99 -1.81 6.74
C LEU A 90 -0.16 -2.58 6.06
N TYR A 91 0.03 -2.92 4.79
CA TYR A 91 -0.98 -3.49 3.90
C TYR A 91 -0.61 -4.89 3.40
N GLY A 92 0.50 -5.44 3.89
CA GLY A 92 0.92 -6.80 3.59
C GLY A 92 -0.13 -7.81 4.04
N CYS A 93 -0.43 -8.74 3.15
CA CYS A 93 -1.34 -9.84 3.45
C CYS A 93 -0.64 -10.84 4.40
N SER A 94 -0.89 -10.75 5.71
CA SER A 94 -0.37 -11.68 6.72
C SER A 94 -1.38 -12.76 7.16
N GLY A 95 -2.57 -12.79 6.54
CA GLY A 95 -3.61 -13.79 6.79
C GLY A 95 -4.78 -13.22 7.57
N TYR A 96 -5.91 -13.08 6.86
CA TYR A 96 -7.26 -12.72 7.32
C TYR A 96 -7.48 -11.35 7.98
N GLY A 97 -8.50 -10.65 7.46
CA GLY A 97 -9.07 -9.43 8.02
C GLY A 97 -8.28 -8.17 7.66
N TYR A 98 -8.57 -7.54 6.53
CA TYR A 98 -8.06 -6.20 6.24
C TYR A 98 -9.02 -5.17 6.84
N GLU A 99 -8.49 -4.27 7.67
CA GLU A 99 -9.24 -3.11 8.15
C GLU A 99 -9.03 -1.95 7.17
N VAL A 100 -10.14 -1.40 6.66
CA VAL A 100 -10.09 -0.19 5.84
C VAL A 100 -9.80 0.98 6.78
N PRO A 101 -8.71 1.75 6.56
CA PRO A 101 -8.39 2.88 7.41
C PRO A 101 -9.51 3.91 7.32
N LEU A 102 -10.02 4.32 8.49
CA LEU A 102 -11.01 5.39 8.59
C LEU A 102 -10.38 6.73 8.21
N PRO A 103 -11.17 7.80 7.96
CA PRO A 103 -10.63 9.12 7.63
C PRO A 103 -9.83 9.76 8.78
N SER A 104 -8.85 10.60 8.47
CA SER A 104 -8.06 11.33 9.49
C SER A 104 -8.68 12.67 9.88
N VAL A 105 -9.35 13.31 8.93
CA VAL A 105 -10.03 14.59 9.12
C VAL A 105 -11.44 14.53 8.58
N LYS A 106 -12.32 15.30 9.20
CA LYS A 106 -13.73 15.49 8.84
C LYS A 106 -13.91 16.92 8.35
N GLN A 107 -14.64 17.12 7.27
CA GLN A 107 -15.10 18.43 6.86
C GLN A 107 -16.49 18.71 7.44
N ASP A 108 -16.55 19.51 8.50
CA ASP A 108 -17.81 19.98 9.08
C ASP A 108 -18.20 21.30 8.39
N CYS A 109 -19.16 21.22 7.47
CA CYS A 109 -19.72 22.39 6.79
C CYS A 109 -21.02 22.87 7.48
N SER A 110 -21.01 24.13 7.92
CA SER A 110 -22.21 24.92 8.24
C SER A 110 -22.62 25.74 7.01
N LEU A 111 -23.81 26.37 7.06
CA LEU A 111 -24.37 27.20 5.97
C LEU A 111 -23.40 28.26 5.43
N ASP A 112 -22.54 28.82 6.30
CA ASP A 112 -21.64 29.92 5.94
C ASP A 112 -20.16 29.55 5.87
N ASN A 113 -19.72 28.44 6.49
CA ASN A 113 -18.29 28.09 6.58
C ASN A 113 -18.07 26.58 6.75
N CYS A 114 -16.98 26.07 6.16
CA CYS A 114 -16.49 24.70 6.38
C CYS A 114 -15.22 24.70 7.22
N ALA A 115 -15.23 23.93 8.30
CA ALA A 115 -14.06 23.69 9.13
C ALA A 115 -13.57 22.24 8.94
N ILE A 116 -12.26 22.07 8.78
CA ILE A 116 -11.62 20.76 8.73
C ILE A 116 -11.17 20.41 10.14
N ASN A 117 -11.85 19.44 10.75
CA ASN A 117 -11.58 18.99 12.11
C ASN A 117 -10.90 17.62 12.09
N ARG A 118 -9.96 17.36 13.00
CA ARG A 118 -9.37 16.01 13.13
C ARG A 118 -10.40 15.06 13.73
N THR A 119 -10.56 13.88 13.14
CA THR A 119 -11.53 12.87 13.58
C THR A 119 -11.07 12.12 14.83
N GLY A 120 -9.84 12.35 15.28
CA GLY A 120 -9.20 11.60 16.37
C GLY A 120 -8.49 10.33 15.90
N ASN A 121 -8.68 9.93 14.63
CA ASN A 121 -7.92 8.83 14.03
C ASN A 121 -6.61 9.35 13.41
N ASN A 122 -5.51 9.24 14.16
CA ASN A 122 -4.19 9.65 13.68
C ASN A 122 -3.61 8.75 12.58
N ASN A 123 -4.16 7.55 12.40
CA ASN A 123 -3.74 6.59 11.37
C ASN A 123 -4.72 6.58 10.18
N GLY A 124 -5.68 7.50 10.18
CA GLY A 124 -6.67 7.59 9.13
C GLY A 124 -6.13 8.18 7.83
N ILE A 125 -6.87 8.00 6.74
CA ILE A 125 -6.48 8.48 5.42
C ILE A 125 -7.57 9.37 4.84
N GLY A 126 -7.20 10.58 4.45
CA GLY A 126 -8.07 11.49 3.70
C GLY A 126 -9.07 12.27 4.55
N ILE A 127 -9.95 12.97 3.83
CA ILE A 127 -11.02 13.82 4.36
C ILE A 127 -12.35 13.12 4.06
N TYR A 128 -13.28 13.12 5.02
CA TYR A 128 -14.69 12.75 4.77
C TYR A 128 -15.64 13.88 5.14
#